data_AF-A0A5C9DJG3-F1
#
_entry.id   AF-A0A5C9DJG3-F1
#
_cell.length_a   1.000
_cell.length_b   1.000
_cell.length_c   1.000
_cell.angle_alpha   90.00
_cell.angle_beta   90.00
_cell.angle_gamma   90.00
#
_symmetry.space_group_name_H-M   'P 1'
#
loop_
_entity.id
_entity.type
_entity.pdbx_description
1 polymer ?
#
loop_
_entity_poly.entity_id
_entity_poly.type
_entity_poly.pdbx_seq_one_letter_code
_entity_poly.pdbx_strand_id
1 'polypeptide(L)'
;MIFKGTKRGRAVRYARWIAAGIVFCAVVFGFLLSATWTEKPIRVLAAWQFAPLALRAAQVLSQGVSQGAILAAGGMGVAALVSFLVLVIASALFGRWYCAFLCPLGFVQDLMALFRKKRRGYVKSNAVLRAFALACFVALGLGGALGLASWIEPWSLTGRFFAYDAQPLARLLLRVDSPLLPWGFIAAPGIAVALVVGSAALRGRWFCNNLCPVGSAFGILNIIAPFRLRLDAEGCSACGRCSTVCLADCLDGKSRHLDSSRCVYCLECINVCPSKAVRYGRLIHRKEIGQDNRITRIDRKEKRQDNRITRIDRKEKGQDNRISRIDKTVTRSDFLGAMWNSLRVGCGAILGAFLGAGPATLARNAMDAGGFGPAAAERGNANAAIAKASGPVSPPGSLSTSRFVGTCITCGLCVARCPSKILRPSTGQLGLSGLFAPRLDYDVSYCQFSCTTCLDLCPSGALVKLSPEEKQRTKIGDATLVRDLCIVIKNGTKCGACAEHCPTGAVRMVPGKSRLPEPVFTSSICIGCGACHHACPVKPQKAITVSGLPIHEIAEIPSDRLFDLPALPASPNDSGLFPF
;
A
#
# COMPACT_ATOMS: atom_id res chain seq x y z
N MET A 1 10.17 11.17 -32.88
CA MET A 1 10.01 9.75 -32.55
C MET A 1 9.23 9.59 -31.25
N ILE A 2 7.95 9.22 -31.35
CA ILE A 2 7.00 9.16 -30.24
C ILE A 2 7.05 7.73 -29.65
N PHE A 3 7.70 7.56 -28.51
CA PHE A 3 7.75 6.27 -27.81
C PHE A 3 6.33 5.86 -27.38
N LYS A 4 5.83 4.77 -27.97
CA LYS A 4 4.54 4.15 -27.64
C LYS A 4 4.51 3.80 -26.15
N GLY A 5 3.67 4.51 -25.39
CA GLY A 5 3.30 4.14 -24.04
C GLY A 5 2.82 2.67 -23.98
N THR A 6 3.13 2.00 -22.88
CA THR A 6 2.79 0.58 -22.65
C THR A 6 1.31 0.33 -23.00
N LYS A 7 1.00 -0.74 -23.74
CA LYS A 7 -0.39 -1.08 -24.15
C LYS A 7 -1.36 -1.08 -22.94
N ARG A 8 -0.86 -1.53 -21.78
CA ARG A 8 -1.60 -1.60 -20.51
C ARG A 8 -1.97 -0.23 -19.92
N GLY A 9 -1.09 0.76 -20.04
CA GLY A 9 -1.33 2.11 -19.53
C GLY A 9 -2.40 2.88 -20.32
N ARG A 10 -2.42 2.69 -21.65
CA ARG A 10 -3.48 3.22 -22.51
C ARG A 10 -4.84 2.60 -22.20
N ALA A 11 -4.89 1.28 -22.00
CA ALA A 11 -6.14 0.60 -21.64
C ALA A 11 -6.77 1.15 -20.35
N VAL A 12 -5.97 1.36 -19.30
CA VAL A 12 -6.45 1.92 -18.01
C VAL A 12 -6.96 3.36 -18.18
N ARG A 13 -6.28 4.17 -19.01
CA ARG A 13 -6.75 5.52 -19.35
C ARG A 13 -8.12 5.47 -20.01
N TYR A 14 -8.29 4.67 -21.07
CA TYR A 14 -9.57 4.57 -21.79
C TYR A 14 -10.68 4.03 -20.89
N ALA A 15 -10.42 3.00 -20.10
CA ALA A 15 -11.41 2.45 -19.15
C ALA A 15 -11.94 3.53 -18.19
N ARG A 16 -11.06 4.40 -17.67
CA ARG A 16 -11.47 5.53 -16.83
C ARG A 16 -12.34 6.53 -17.59
N TRP A 17 -11.94 6.92 -18.80
CA TRP A 17 -12.70 7.87 -19.62
C TRP A 17 -14.08 7.33 -19.97
N ILE A 18 -14.18 6.05 -20.32
CA ILE A 18 -15.44 5.37 -20.61
C ILE A 18 -16.32 5.34 -19.35
N ALA A 19 -15.79 4.91 -18.20
CA ALA A 19 -16.55 4.85 -16.96
C ALA A 19 -17.09 6.23 -16.54
N ALA A 20 -16.23 7.25 -16.53
CA ALA A 20 -16.63 8.61 -16.17
C ALA A 20 -17.61 9.21 -17.20
N GLY A 21 -17.43 8.90 -18.49
CA GLY A 21 -18.35 9.31 -19.56
C GLY A 21 -19.73 8.67 -19.43
N ILE A 22 -19.81 7.37 -19.11
CA ILE A 22 -21.07 6.67 -18.85
C ILE A 22 -21.82 7.32 -17.69
N VAL A 23 -21.14 7.57 -16.56
CA VAL A 23 -21.74 8.24 -15.40
C VAL A 23 -22.22 9.64 -15.77
N PHE A 24 -21.41 10.43 -16.48
CA PHE A 24 -21.78 11.76 -16.93
C PHE A 24 -23.02 11.73 -17.83
N CYS A 25 -23.06 10.85 -18.83
CA CYS A 25 -24.21 10.69 -19.72
C CYS A 25 -25.46 10.23 -18.96
N ALA A 26 -25.33 9.32 -17.99
CA ALA A 26 -26.45 8.88 -17.15
C ALA A 26 -27.01 10.02 -16.30
N VAL A 27 -26.14 10.87 -15.73
CA VAL A 27 -26.56 12.07 -14.99
C VAL A 27 -27.29 13.04 -15.91
N VAL A 28 -26.68 13.42 -17.04
CA VAL A 28 -27.27 14.33 -18.03
C VAL A 28 -28.62 13.81 -18.51
N PHE A 29 -28.68 12.55 -18.92
CA PHE A 29 -29.89 11.92 -19.43
C PHE A 29 -30.98 11.81 -18.36
N GLY A 30 -30.64 11.45 -17.13
CA GLY A 30 -31.59 11.41 -16.02
C GLY A 30 -32.19 12.77 -15.69
N PHE A 31 -31.41 13.86 -15.74
CA PHE A 31 -31.91 15.22 -15.56
C PHE A 31 -32.74 15.70 -16.77
N LEU A 32 -32.33 15.42 -18.00
CA LEU A 32 -33.08 15.80 -19.19
C LEU A 32 -34.40 15.03 -19.33
N LEU A 33 -34.44 13.73 -19.02
CA LEU A 33 -35.68 12.94 -19.01
C LEU A 33 -36.65 13.39 -17.91
N SER A 34 -36.15 13.87 -16.78
CA SER A 34 -37.04 14.44 -15.75
C SER A 34 -37.70 15.75 -16.18
N ALA A 35 -37.24 16.37 -17.28
CA ALA A 35 -37.95 17.48 -17.90
C ALA A 35 -39.24 17.02 -18.61
N THR A 36 -39.33 15.74 -19.02
CA THR A 36 -40.42 15.16 -19.81
C THR A 36 -41.24 14.06 -19.10
N TRP A 37 -40.72 13.39 -18.07
CA TRP A 37 -41.38 12.29 -17.34
C TRP A 37 -41.17 12.35 -15.81
N THR A 38 -42.05 11.66 -15.05
CA THR A 38 -42.19 11.61 -13.56
C THR A 38 -40.90 11.64 -12.73
N GLU A 39 -40.97 12.19 -11.49
CA GLU A 39 -39.87 12.46 -10.52
C GLU A 39 -38.89 11.33 -10.14
N LYS A 40 -39.10 10.09 -10.61
CA LYS A 40 -38.34 8.91 -10.18
C LYS A 40 -36.82 8.92 -10.52
N PRO A 41 -36.34 9.39 -11.69
CA PRO A 41 -34.92 9.36 -12.01
C PRO A 41 -34.10 10.40 -11.21
N ILE A 42 -34.70 11.52 -10.81
CA ILE A 42 -34.06 12.52 -9.93
C ILE A 42 -33.72 11.89 -8.57
N ARG A 43 -34.59 11.03 -8.03
CA ARG A 43 -34.39 10.38 -6.72
C ARG A 43 -33.17 9.45 -6.69
N VAL A 44 -32.90 8.75 -7.79
CA VAL A 44 -31.71 7.88 -7.93
C VAL A 44 -30.42 8.70 -8.05
N LEU A 45 -30.45 9.82 -8.77
CA LEU A 45 -29.30 10.72 -8.89
C LEU A 45 -29.03 11.53 -7.60
N ALA A 46 -30.05 11.83 -6.82
CA ALA A 46 -29.94 12.46 -5.51
C ALA A 46 -29.24 11.56 -4.47
N ALA A 47 -29.29 10.22 -4.64
CA ALA A 47 -28.64 9.27 -3.74
C ALA A 47 -27.09 9.33 -3.77
N TRP A 48 -26.50 10.03 -4.75
CA TRP A 48 -25.05 10.17 -4.91
C TRP A 48 -24.51 11.55 -4.44
N GLN A 49 -25.37 12.41 -3.89
CA GLN A 49 -25.01 13.72 -3.35
C GLN A 49 -24.27 13.56 -2.01
N PHE A 50 -22.98 13.90 -1.93
CA PHE A 50 -22.19 13.61 -0.71
C PHE A 50 -22.69 14.37 0.54
N ALA A 51 -23.05 15.65 0.42
CA ALA A 51 -23.48 16.48 1.57
C ALA A 51 -24.82 16.04 2.18
N PRO A 52 -25.90 15.84 1.39
CA PRO A 52 -27.19 15.38 1.90
C PRO A 52 -27.12 13.96 2.46
N LEU A 53 -26.24 13.12 1.90
CA LEU A 53 -25.99 11.76 2.34
C LEU A 53 -25.28 11.72 3.70
N ALA A 54 -24.23 12.53 3.87
CA ALA A 54 -23.50 12.67 5.12
C ALA A 54 -24.42 13.20 6.24
N LEU A 55 -25.29 14.15 5.94
CA LEU A 55 -26.22 14.70 6.92
C LEU A 55 -27.35 13.73 7.25
N ARG A 56 -27.98 13.08 6.26
CA ARG A 56 -29.00 12.05 6.50
C ARG A 56 -28.42 10.89 7.32
N ALA A 57 -27.17 10.50 7.03
CA ALA A 57 -26.42 9.55 7.84
C ALA A 57 -26.23 10.05 9.28
N ALA A 58 -25.82 11.30 9.48
CA ALA A 58 -25.65 11.90 10.80
C ALA A 58 -26.98 12.00 11.58
N GLN A 59 -28.08 12.33 10.91
CA GLN A 59 -29.42 12.35 11.49
C GLN A 59 -29.86 10.95 11.96
N VAL A 60 -29.68 9.92 11.13
CA VAL A 60 -29.96 8.52 11.49
C VAL A 60 -29.09 8.07 12.68
N LEU A 61 -27.81 8.46 12.73
CA LEU A 61 -26.92 8.14 13.84
C LEU A 61 -27.30 8.89 15.13
N SER A 62 -27.78 10.14 15.02
CA SER A 62 -28.17 10.97 16.16
C SER A 62 -29.49 10.57 16.82
N GLN A 63 -30.42 9.95 16.08
CA GLN A 63 -31.73 9.55 16.61
C GLN A 63 -31.76 8.16 17.27
N GLY A 64 -30.60 7.48 17.32
CA GLY A 64 -30.52 6.10 17.80
C GLY A 64 -31.28 5.12 16.89
N VAL A 65 -30.90 3.85 16.95
CA VAL A 65 -31.61 2.75 16.27
C VAL A 65 -32.86 2.40 17.07
N SER A 66 -33.73 3.36 17.36
CA SER A 66 -35.04 3.07 17.90
C SER A 66 -35.92 2.54 16.77
N GLN A 67 -36.75 1.54 17.05
CA GLN A 67 -37.66 0.95 16.05
C GLN A 67 -38.57 2.01 15.39
N GLY A 68 -38.86 3.13 16.07
CA GLY A 68 -39.59 4.27 15.53
C GLY A 68 -38.81 5.11 14.51
N ALA A 69 -37.49 5.26 14.64
CA ALA A 69 -36.66 6.04 13.71
C ALA A 69 -36.45 5.34 12.36
N ILE A 70 -36.45 4.00 12.32
CA ILE A 70 -36.35 3.21 11.09
C ILE A 70 -37.65 3.30 10.27
N LEU A 71 -38.80 3.29 10.95
CA LEU A 71 -40.11 3.53 10.31
C LEU A 71 -40.30 4.99 9.88
N ALA A 72 -39.80 5.97 10.64
CA ALA A 72 -39.92 7.39 10.32
C ALA A 72 -38.93 7.90 9.25
N ALA A 73 -37.72 7.32 9.17
CA ALA A 73 -36.73 7.70 8.15
C ALA A 73 -37.02 7.13 6.74
N GLY A 74 -37.95 6.18 6.64
CA GLY A 74 -38.25 5.44 5.42
C GLY A 74 -37.03 4.68 4.87
N GLY A 75 -37.22 3.80 3.89
CA GLY A 75 -36.11 3.10 3.21
C GLY A 75 -35.04 4.05 2.60
N MET A 76 -35.36 5.34 2.46
CA MET A 76 -34.46 6.38 1.96
C MET A 76 -33.33 6.76 2.93
N GLY A 77 -33.56 6.76 4.25
CA GLY A 77 -32.52 7.11 5.23
C GLY A 77 -31.43 6.03 5.35
N VAL A 78 -31.84 4.76 5.35
CA VAL A 78 -30.93 3.61 5.39
C VAL A 78 -30.12 3.51 4.09
N ALA A 79 -30.77 3.66 2.93
CA ALA A 79 -30.08 3.67 1.63
C ALA A 79 -29.04 4.80 1.55
N ALA A 80 -29.35 5.97 2.14
CA ALA A 80 -28.42 7.07 2.22
C ALA A 80 -27.19 6.73 3.08
N LEU A 81 -27.39 6.20 4.28
CA LEU A 81 -26.32 5.78 5.18
C LEU A 81 -25.40 4.73 4.54
N VAL A 82 -25.99 3.69 3.94
CA VAL A 82 -25.22 2.63 3.26
C VAL A 82 -24.39 3.20 2.12
N SER A 83 -24.99 4.05 1.28
CA SER A 83 -24.27 4.69 0.17
C SER A 83 -23.12 5.57 0.66
N PHE A 84 -23.31 6.29 1.78
CA PHE A 84 -22.26 7.12 2.37
C PHE A 84 -21.09 6.27 2.87
N LEU A 85 -21.39 5.20 3.61
CA LEU A 85 -20.38 4.27 4.11
C LEU A 85 -19.60 3.62 2.97
N VAL A 86 -20.28 3.19 1.90
CA VAL A 86 -19.63 2.63 0.71
C VAL A 86 -18.67 3.64 0.08
N LEU A 87 -19.10 4.90 -0.10
CA LEU A 87 -18.24 5.95 -0.66
C LEU A 87 -17.02 6.26 0.23
N VAL A 88 -17.20 6.33 1.56
CA VAL A 88 -16.13 6.60 2.51
C VAL A 88 -15.15 5.43 2.57
N ILE A 89 -15.64 4.19 2.68
CA ILE A 89 -14.79 2.98 2.71
C ILE A 89 -14.02 2.84 1.39
N ALA A 90 -14.70 2.97 0.25
CA ALA A 90 -14.03 2.94 -1.04
C ALA A 90 -12.97 4.04 -1.17
N SER A 91 -13.23 5.24 -0.62
CA SER A 91 -12.25 6.33 -0.61
C SER A 91 -11.10 6.12 0.37
N ALA A 92 -11.35 5.46 1.49
CA ALA A 92 -10.31 5.04 2.42
C ALA A 92 -9.41 3.94 1.82
N LEU A 93 -9.95 3.09 0.94
CA LEU A 93 -9.19 2.01 0.29
C LEU A 93 -8.43 2.49 -0.95
N PHE A 94 -9.10 3.20 -1.85
CA PHE A 94 -8.62 3.58 -3.18
C PHE A 94 -8.30 5.08 -3.34
N GLY A 95 -8.42 5.86 -2.26
CA GLY A 95 -8.13 7.28 -2.26
C GLY A 95 -9.26 8.15 -2.84
N ARG A 96 -8.91 9.29 -3.46
CA ARG A 96 -9.84 10.22 -4.12
C ARG A 96 -10.46 9.67 -5.43
N TRP A 97 -10.88 8.40 -5.47
CA TRP A 97 -11.45 7.75 -6.67
C TRP A 97 -12.73 8.45 -7.14
N TYR A 98 -13.58 8.91 -6.21
CA TYR A 98 -14.83 9.61 -6.50
C TYR A 98 -14.64 10.78 -7.49
N CYS A 99 -13.58 11.58 -7.30
CA CYS A 99 -13.29 12.75 -8.14
C CYS A 99 -12.96 12.37 -9.61
N ALA A 100 -12.46 11.16 -9.86
CA ALA A 100 -12.09 10.70 -11.19
C ALA A 100 -13.18 9.92 -11.92
N PHE A 101 -14.03 9.17 -11.20
CA PHE A 101 -14.97 8.22 -11.80
C PHE A 101 -16.44 8.61 -11.63
N LEU A 102 -16.81 9.25 -10.52
CA LEU A 102 -18.21 9.57 -10.22
C LEU A 102 -18.54 11.04 -10.48
N CYS A 103 -17.67 11.97 -10.10
CA CYS A 103 -17.98 13.40 -10.13
C CYS A 103 -18.13 13.97 -11.56
N PRO A 104 -19.33 14.43 -11.98
CA PRO A 104 -19.57 14.96 -13.32
C PRO A 104 -18.74 16.23 -13.58
N LEU A 105 -18.68 17.13 -12.60
CA LEU A 105 -17.86 18.35 -12.68
C LEU A 105 -16.37 18.03 -12.80
N GLY A 106 -15.92 16.93 -12.21
CA GLY A 106 -14.54 16.44 -12.37
C GLY A 106 -14.24 15.94 -13.78
N PHE A 107 -15.20 15.26 -14.41
CA PHE A 107 -15.09 14.81 -15.80
C PHE A 107 -15.04 15.98 -16.78
N VAL A 108 -15.90 16.98 -16.62
CA VAL A 108 -15.89 18.21 -17.45
C VAL A 108 -14.56 18.96 -17.30
N GLN A 109 -14.02 19.07 -16.09
CA GLN A 109 -12.70 19.68 -15.87
C GLN A 109 -11.57 18.91 -16.57
N ASP A 110 -11.62 17.57 -16.59
CA ASP A 110 -10.64 16.76 -17.32
C ASP A 110 -10.72 16.97 -18.83
N LEU A 111 -11.94 17.07 -19.37
CA LEU A 111 -12.20 17.33 -20.79
C LEU A 111 -11.64 18.71 -21.19
N MET A 112 -11.96 19.75 -20.42
CA MET A 112 -11.39 21.09 -20.64
C MET A 112 -9.88 21.11 -20.52
N ALA A 113 -9.32 20.29 -19.63
CA ALA A 113 -7.88 20.19 -19.48
C ALA A 113 -7.19 19.52 -20.68
N LEU A 114 -7.90 18.87 -21.61
CA LEU A 114 -7.35 18.37 -22.87
C LEU A 114 -7.07 19.50 -23.86
N PHE A 115 -7.88 20.56 -23.87
CA PHE A 115 -7.74 21.72 -24.76
C PHE A 115 -6.64 22.71 -24.32
N ARG A 116 -5.91 22.39 -23.25
CA ARG A 116 -4.82 23.23 -22.71
C ARG A 116 -3.61 23.21 -23.62
N LYS A 117 -3.35 24.34 -24.30
CA LYS A 117 -2.13 24.56 -25.11
C LYS A 117 -0.84 24.57 -24.28
N LYS A 118 -0.86 25.04 -23.03
CA LYS A 118 0.32 25.12 -22.14
C LYS A 118 0.09 24.38 -20.83
N ARG A 119 0.77 23.26 -20.65
CA ARG A 119 0.81 22.52 -19.39
C ARG A 119 1.81 23.17 -18.44
N ARG A 120 1.36 23.56 -17.24
CA ARG A 120 2.19 24.18 -16.19
C ARG A 120 2.63 23.11 -15.19
N GLY A 121 3.79 23.32 -14.55
CA GLY A 121 4.38 22.38 -13.61
C GLY A 121 3.71 22.41 -12.22
N TYR A 122 4.33 21.68 -11.29
CA TYR A 122 3.90 21.57 -9.89
C TYR A 122 3.63 22.93 -9.23
N VAL A 123 2.58 22.98 -8.41
CA VAL A 123 2.29 24.11 -7.52
C VAL A 123 2.11 23.60 -6.10
N LYS A 124 2.67 24.35 -5.16
CA LYS A 124 2.48 24.11 -3.73
C LYS A 124 1.02 24.34 -3.36
N SER A 125 0.43 23.39 -2.63
CA SER A 125 -0.95 23.51 -2.18
C SER A 125 -1.10 24.54 -1.08
N ASN A 126 -2.18 25.32 -1.14
CA ASN A 126 -2.61 26.17 -0.03
C ASN A 126 -3.41 25.33 0.97
N ALA A 127 -2.72 24.76 1.97
CA ALA A 127 -3.37 23.94 2.99
C ALA A 127 -4.42 24.70 3.80
N VAL A 128 -4.16 25.99 4.08
CA VAL A 128 -5.09 26.88 4.81
C VAL A 128 -6.42 27.03 4.08
N LEU A 129 -6.39 27.31 2.77
CA LEU A 129 -7.61 27.48 1.98
C LEU A 129 -8.47 26.20 1.95
N ARG A 130 -7.83 25.03 1.83
CA ARG A 130 -8.52 23.73 1.86
C ARG A 130 -9.15 23.45 3.22
N ALA A 131 -8.41 23.72 4.30
CA ALA A 131 -8.90 23.53 5.66
C ALA A 131 -10.06 24.49 5.96
N PHE A 132 -9.94 25.76 5.55
CA PHE A 132 -11.00 26.76 5.67
C PHE A 132 -12.26 26.35 4.91
N ALA A 133 -12.15 25.97 3.63
CA ALA A 133 -13.30 25.54 2.83
C ALA A 133 -13.99 24.31 3.43
N LEU A 134 -13.23 23.34 3.96
CA LEU A 134 -13.79 22.18 4.65
C LEU A 134 -14.46 22.57 5.97
N ALA A 135 -13.84 23.43 6.78
CA ALA A 135 -14.38 23.89 8.05
C ALA A 135 -15.69 24.69 7.85
N CYS A 136 -15.72 25.61 6.89
CA CYS A 136 -16.94 26.35 6.52
C CYS A 136 -18.05 25.40 6.06
N PHE A 137 -17.72 24.40 5.25
CA PHE A 137 -18.71 23.41 4.81
C PHE A 137 -19.30 22.60 5.98
N VAL A 138 -18.46 22.15 6.91
CA VAL A 138 -18.91 21.44 8.12
C VAL A 138 -19.75 22.36 9.01
N ALA A 139 -19.31 23.61 9.23
CA ALA A 139 -20.03 24.58 10.05
C ALA A 139 -21.42 24.93 9.47
N LEU A 140 -21.50 25.17 8.16
CA LEU A 140 -22.78 25.42 7.47
C LEU A 140 -23.70 24.19 7.50
N GLY A 141 -23.13 22.98 7.40
CA GLY A 141 -23.88 21.74 7.52
C GLY A 141 -24.47 21.52 8.91
N LEU A 142 -23.66 21.73 9.96
CA LEU A 142 -24.10 21.62 11.35
C LEU A 142 -25.08 22.75 11.75
N GLY A 143 -24.90 23.95 11.20
CA GLY A 143 -25.79 25.10 11.41
C GLY A 143 -27.08 25.08 10.58
N GLY A 144 -27.40 24.01 9.87
CA GLY A 144 -28.64 23.88 9.09
C GLY A 144 -28.68 24.66 7.76
N ALA A 145 -27.61 25.39 7.41
CA ALA A 145 -27.51 26.21 6.20
C ALA A 145 -27.06 25.39 4.97
N LEU A 146 -27.67 24.23 4.74
CA LEU A 146 -27.31 23.30 3.67
C LEU A 146 -27.44 23.91 2.27
N GLY A 147 -28.41 24.81 2.10
CA GLY A 147 -28.60 25.55 0.85
C GLY A 147 -27.35 26.30 0.42
N LEU A 148 -26.60 26.89 1.37
CA LEU A 148 -25.34 27.60 1.13
C LEU A 148 -24.17 26.62 0.95
N ALA A 149 -24.09 25.58 1.79
CA ALA A 149 -23.05 24.56 1.69
C ALA A 149 -23.05 23.84 0.33
N SER A 150 -24.23 23.64 -0.27
CA SER A 150 -24.41 23.02 -1.58
C SER A 150 -23.75 23.79 -2.74
N TRP A 151 -23.42 25.08 -2.61
CA TRP A 151 -22.78 25.84 -3.68
C TRP A 151 -21.30 25.49 -3.87
N ILE A 152 -20.64 25.02 -2.80
CA ILE A 152 -19.21 24.65 -2.82
C ILE A 152 -19.05 23.14 -3.13
N GLU A 153 -20.12 22.37 -3.02
CA GLU A 153 -20.11 20.93 -3.27
C GLU A 153 -20.32 20.63 -4.77
N PRO A 154 -19.35 19.98 -5.46
CA PRO A 154 -19.36 19.85 -6.91
C PRO A 154 -20.57 19.12 -7.47
N TRP A 155 -21.09 18.10 -6.77
CA TRP A 155 -22.23 17.32 -7.24
C TRP A 155 -23.53 18.10 -7.10
N SER A 156 -23.74 18.75 -5.95
CA SER A 156 -24.89 19.62 -5.69
C SER A 156 -24.90 20.83 -6.63
N LEU A 157 -23.73 21.42 -6.89
CA LEU A 157 -23.59 22.50 -7.86
C LEU A 157 -23.98 22.03 -9.28
N THR A 158 -23.56 20.83 -9.66
CA THR A 158 -23.97 20.21 -10.93
C THR A 158 -25.49 19.98 -10.99
N GLY A 159 -26.09 19.45 -9.92
CA GLY A 159 -27.53 19.23 -9.87
C GLY A 159 -28.33 20.53 -9.95
N ARG A 160 -27.86 21.60 -9.30
CA ARG A 160 -28.45 22.94 -9.38
C ARG A 160 -28.38 23.51 -10.79
N PHE A 161 -27.23 23.37 -11.47
CA PHE A 161 -27.09 23.79 -12.86
C PHE A 161 -28.11 23.09 -13.77
N PHE A 162 -28.27 21.77 -13.63
CA PHE A 162 -29.26 21.06 -14.44
C PHE A 162 -30.69 21.46 -14.12
N ALA A 163 -31.03 21.60 -12.83
CA ALA A 163 -32.39 21.92 -12.39
C ALA A 163 -32.81 23.36 -12.72
N TYR A 164 -31.92 24.34 -12.53
CA TYR A 164 -32.25 25.76 -12.61
C TYR A 164 -31.84 26.44 -13.92
N ASP A 165 -30.87 25.89 -14.66
CA ASP A 165 -30.37 26.52 -15.88
C ASP A 165 -30.64 25.63 -17.12
N ALA A 166 -30.24 24.35 -17.09
CA ALA A 166 -30.31 23.48 -18.27
C ALA A 166 -31.73 23.00 -18.59
N GLN A 167 -32.51 22.60 -17.58
CA GLN A 167 -33.90 22.18 -17.75
C GLN A 167 -34.83 23.27 -18.30
N PRO A 168 -34.84 24.51 -17.77
CA PRO A 168 -35.69 25.55 -18.34
C PRO A 168 -35.26 25.94 -19.76
N LEU A 169 -33.95 25.98 -20.03
CA LEU A 169 -33.45 26.17 -21.40
C LEU A 169 -33.91 25.05 -22.35
N ALA A 170 -33.87 23.80 -21.91
CA ALA A 170 -34.33 22.66 -22.71
C ALA A 170 -35.84 22.72 -22.98
N ARG A 171 -36.67 23.05 -21.97
CA ARG A 171 -38.13 23.22 -22.13
C ARG A 171 -38.47 24.38 -23.07
N LEU A 172 -37.75 25.50 -22.96
CA LEU A 172 -37.87 26.63 -23.87
C LEU A 172 -37.53 26.24 -25.32
N LEU A 173 -36.41 25.55 -25.54
CA LEU A 173 -35.99 25.10 -26.88
C LEU A 173 -36.96 24.07 -27.47
N LEU A 174 -37.52 23.18 -26.64
CA LEU A 174 -38.49 22.17 -27.05
C LEU A 174 -39.94 22.71 -27.12
N ARG A 175 -40.17 24.00 -26.81
CA ARG A 175 -41.48 24.66 -26.79
C ARG A 175 -42.53 23.92 -25.93
N VAL A 176 -42.09 23.29 -24.84
CA VAL A 176 -42.95 22.59 -23.87
C VAL A 176 -43.18 23.54 -22.69
N ASP A 177 -44.36 24.17 -22.65
CA ASP A 177 -44.83 25.17 -21.67
C ASP A 177 -43.96 26.44 -21.55
N SER A 178 -44.59 27.61 -21.69
CA SER A 178 -43.91 28.91 -21.50
C SER A 178 -44.41 29.63 -20.24
N PRO A 179 -43.81 29.38 -19.05
CA PRO A 179 -44.04 30.24 -17.92
C PRO A 179 -42.94 31.30 -17.84
N LEU A 180 -43.38 32.55 -17.63
CA LEU A 180 -42.60 33.71 -17.24
C LEU A 180 -41.59 33.34 -16.13
N LEU A 181 -40.32 33.13 -16.48
CA LEU A 181 -39.28 32.72 -15.53
C LEU A 181 -38.57 33.97 -14.97
N PRO A 182 -38.41 34.10 -13.63
CA PRO A 182 -37.76 35.26 -13.02
C PRO A 182 -36.26 35.23 -13.28
N TRP A 183 -35.80 36.13 -14.15
CA TRP A 183 -34.44 36.27 -14.67
C TRP A 183 -33.31 36.40 -13.63
N GLY A 184 -33.62 36.61 -12.34
CA GLY A 184 -32.63 36.81 -11.27
C GLY A 184 -32.00 35.53 -10.70
N PHE A 185 -32.63 34.36 -10.83
CA PHE A 185 -32.15 33.10 -10.22
C PHE A 185 -31.57 32.07 -11.22
N ILE A 186 -31.60 32.36 -12.53
CA ILE A 186 -31.35 31.42 -13.65
C ILE A 186 -29.90 31.46 -14.18
N ALA A 187 -29.01 32.20 -13.52
CA ALA A 187 -27.62 32.32 -13.97
C ALA A 187 -26.59 31.95 -12.91
N ALA A 188 -26.95 31.94 -11.62
CA ALA A 188 -25.97 31.80 -10.56
C ALA A 188 -25.27 30.42 -10.55
N PRO A 189 -25.98 29.26 -10.66
CA PRO A 189 -25.31 27.96 -10.78
C PRO A 189 -24.49 27.85 -12.07
N GLY A 190 -25.01 28.37 -13.19
CA GLY A 190 -24.34 28.40 -14.49
C GLY A 190 -23.05 29.22 -14.47
N ILE A 191 -23.06 30.40 -13.86
CA ILE A 191 -21.87 31.24 -13.64
C ILE A 191 -20.87 30.48 -12.76
N ALA A 192 -21.31 29.87 -11.67
CA ALA A 192 -20.44 29.11 -10.78
C ALA A 192 -19.81 27.89 -11.49
N VAL A 193 -20.57 27.14 -12.28
CA VAL A 193 -20.04 26.05 -13.11
C VAL A 193 -19.08 26.60 -14.16
N ALA A 194 -19.41 27.69 -14.85
CA ALA A 194 -18.54 28.33 -15.83
C ALA A 194 -17.22 28.81 -15.21
N LEU A 195 -17.24 29.36 -13.99
CA LEU A 195 -16.03 29.74 -13.25
C LEU A 195 -15.18 28.51 -12.89
N VAL A 196 -15.80 27.43 -12.41
CA VAL A 196 -15.08 26.18 -12.09
C VAL A 196 -14.46 25.57 -13.35
N VAL A 197 -15.22 25.47 -14.42
CA VAL A 197 -14.79 24.90 -15.72
C VAL A 197 -13.73 25.79 -16.38
N GLY A 198 -13.89 27.11 -16.32
CA GLY A 198 -12.91 28.10 -16.78
C GLY A 198 -11.60 28.03 -16.00
N SER A 199 -11.67 27.85 -14.67
CA SER A 199 -10.47 27.62 -13.85
C SER A 199 -9.71 26.36 -14.28
N ALA A 200 -10.41 25.37 -14.85
CA ALA A 200 -9.80 24.14 -15.34
C ALA A 200 -9.07 24.29 -16.66
N ALA A 201 -9.54 25.18 -17.54
CA ALA A 201 -8.78 25.60 -18.71
C ALA A 201 -7.45 26.26 -18.32
N LEU A 202 -7.41 26.99 -17.19
CA LEU A 202 -6.18 27.61 -16.70
C LEU A 202 -5.25 26.61 -16.00
N ARG A 203 -5.78 25.86 -15.02
CA ARG A 203 -5.01 25.09 -14.03
C ARG A 203 -5.54 23.68 -13.78
N GLY A 204 -6.19 23.04 -14.76
CA GLY A 204 -6.65 21.66 -14.65
C GLY A 204 -7.64 21.47 -13.50
N ARG A 205 -7.31 20.70 -12.46
CA ARG A 205 -8.23 20.46 -11.34
C ARG A 205 -8.05 21.42 -10.17
N TRP A 206 -7.98 22.73 -10.45
CA TRP A 206 -7.72 23.74 -9.43
C TRP A 206 -8.82 23.77 -8.35
N PHE A 207 -10.09 23.78 -8.76
CA PHE A 207 -11.24 23.78 -7.85
C PHE A 207 -11.23 22.55 -6.92
N CYS A 208 -11.11 21.35 -7.48
CA CYS A 208 -11.07 20.10 -6.70
C CYS A 208 -9.88 20.02 -5.72
N ASN A 209 -8.79 20.74 -6.00
CA ASN A 209 -7.57 20.68 -5.21
C ASN A 209 -7.43 21.78 -4.17
N ASN A 210 -8.17 22.89 -4.30
CA ASN A 210 -7.99 24.04 -3.41
C ASN A 210 -9.29 24.48 -2.72
N LEU A 211 -10.46 24.30 -3.34
CA LEU A 211 -11.72 24.87 -2.85
C LEU A 211 -12.78 23.82 -2.51
N CYS A 212 -12.78 22.68 -3.20
CA CYS A 212 -13.76 21.62 -3.00
C CYS A 212 -13.64 20.95 -1.60
N PRO A 213 -14.68 20.98 -0.75
CA PRO A 213 -14.65 20.38 0.59
C PRO A 213 -14.61 18.85 0.52
N VAL A 214 -15.36 18.23 -0.40
CA VAL A 214 -15.35 16.77 -0.61
C VAL A 214 -13.97 16.29 -1.05
N GLY A 215 -13.33 17.03 -1.97
CA GLY A 215 -11.97 16.76 -2.39
C GLY A 215 -11.00 16.84 -1.22
N SER A 216 -11.13 17.85 -0.36
CA SER A 216 -10.30 18.01 0.84
C SER A 216 -10.49 16.87 1.85
N ALA A 217 -11.75 16.49 2.13
CA ALA A 217 -12.09 15.36 3.01
C ALA A 217 -11.49 14.04 2.50
N PHE A 218 -11.72 13.68 1.24
CA PHE A 218 -11.13 12.48 0.64
C PHE A 218 -9.62 12.57 0.47
N GLY A 219 -9.06 13.78 0.42
CA GLY A 219 -7.62 14.01 0.43
C GLY A 219 -6.94 13.59 1.71
N ILE A 220 -7.59 13.81 2.86
CA ILE A 220 -7.11 13.37 4.16
C ILE A 220 -7.12 11.83 4.18
N LEU A 221 -8.21 11.20 3.75
CA LEU A 221 -8.29 9.74 3.63
C LEU A 221 -7.22 9.18 2.68
N ASN A 222 -6.88 9.91 1.61
CA ASN A 222 -5.88 9.48 0.64
C ASN A 222 -4.45 9.39 1.20
N ILE A 223 -4.16 10.11 2.30
CA ILE A 223 -2.85 10.06 2.96
C ILE A 223 -2.65 8.70 3.65
N ILE A 224 -3.72 8.05 4.08
CA ILE A 224 -3.67 6.75 4.75
C ILE A 224 -4.11 5.59 3.84
N ALA A 225 -4.66 5.90 2.66
CA ALA A 225 -5.18 4.89 1.75
C ALA A 225 -4.10 3.87 1.33
N PRO A 226 -4.37 2.56 1.45
CA PRO A 226 -3.45 1.52 1.04
C PRO A 226 -3.17 1.63 -0.45
N PHE A 227 -4.19 1.69 -1.29
CA PHE A 227 -4.01 1.79 -2.74
C PHE A 227 -3.90 3.25 -3.15
N ARG A 228 -2.66 3.71 -3.35
CA ARG A 228 -2.38 5.08 -3.80
C ARG A 228 -1.27 5.17 -4.83
N LEU A 229 -1.21 6.33 -5.49
CA LEU A 229 -0.14 6.67 -6.41
C LEU A 229 1.15 6.96 -5.62
N ARG A 230 2.27 6.44 -6.11
CA ARG A 230 3.61 6.60 -5.55
C ARG A 230 4.59 7.01 -6.61
N LEU A 231 5.64 7.66 -6.14
CA LEU A 231 6.84 7.95 -6.88
C LEU A 231 8.01 7.31 -6.13
N ASP A 232 8.65 6.33 -6.76
CA ASP A 232 9.90 5.74 -6.27
C ASP A 232 11.04 6.74 -6.52
N ALA A 233 11.58 7.33 -5.46
CA ALA A 233 12.62 8.35 -5.56
C ALA A 233 13.95 7.75 -6.04
N GLU A 234 14.26 6.51 -5.67
CA GLU A 234 15.50 5.81 -6.04
C GLU A 234 15.48 5.43 -7.54
N GLY A 235 14.34 4.93 -8.03
CA GLY A 235 14.14 4.61 -9.46
C GLY A 235 13.82 5.80 -10.37
N CYS A 236 13.76 7.04 -9.85
CA CYS A 236 13.36 8.21 -10.64
C CYS A 236 14.54 8.93 -11.29
N SER A 237 14.55 8.96 -12.63
CA SER A 237 15.53 9.71 -13.44
C SER A 237 15.34 11.24 -13.47
N ALA A 238 14.46 11.78 -12.62
CA ALA A 238 14.16 13.22 -12.50
C ALA A 238 13.79 13.96 -13.81
N CYS A 239 13.26 13.25 -14.82
CA CYS A 239 13.01 13.78 -16.16
C CYS A 239 11.88 14.83 -16.27
N GLY A 240 11.05 15.02 -15.23
CA GLY A 240 9.97 16.02 -15.22
C GLY A 240 8.73 15.73 -16.08
N ARG A 241 8.71 14.72 -16.96
CA ARG A 241 7.56 14.44 -17.87
C ARG A 241 6.23 14.19 -17.15
N CYS A 242 6.28 13.54 -15.99
CA CYS A 242 5.09 13.30 -15.17
C CYS A 242 4.46 14.61 -14.63
N SER A 243 5.26 15.65 -14.40
CA SER A 243 4.76 16.95 -13.92
C SER A 243 3.98 17.72 -15.00
N THR A 244 4.35 17.56 -16.28
CA THR A 244 3.69 18.25 -17.39
C THR A 244 2.35 17.64 -17.76
N VAL A 245 2.11 16.38 -17.40
CA VAL A 245 0.81 15.72 -17.65
C VAL A 245 -0.10 15.68 -16.43
N CYS A 246 0.38 16.12 -15.26
CA CYS A 246 -0.39 16.06 -14.03
C CYS A 246 -1.56 17.06 -14.07
N LEU A 247 -2.79 16.55 -14.13
CA LEU A 247 -3.99 17.41 -14.09
C LEU A 247 -4.21 18.10 -12.75
N ALA A 248 -3.59 17.59 -11.68
CA ALA A 248 -3.74 18.07 -10.32
C ALA A 248 -2.60 19.00 -9.85
N ASP A 249 -1.58 19.25 -10.68
CA ASP A 249 -0.36 19.99 -10.30
C ASP A 249 0.25 19.50 -8.97
N CYS A 250 0.12 18.20 -8.66
CA CYS A 250 0.49 17.60 -7.38
C CYS A 250 1.78 16.75 -7.46
N LEU A 251 2.37 16.64 -8.64
CA LEU A 251 3.55 15.81 -8.90
C LEU A 251 4.65 16.67 -9.51
N ASP A 252 5.81 16.72 -8.85
CA ASP A 252 7.02 17.33 -9.37
C ASP A 252 8.07 16.26 -9.66
N GLY A 253 8.35 16.06 -10.96
CA GLY A 253 9.34 15.10 -11.41
C GLY A 253 10.77 15.56 -11.17
N LYS A 254 11.06 16.87 -11.02
CA LYS A 254 12.42 17.38 -10.81
C LYS A 254 12.88 17.21 -9.37
N SER A 255 12.03 17.60 -8.41
CA SER A 255 12.29 17.43 -6.97
C SER A 255 11.95 16.04 -6.44
N ARG A 256 11.53 15.11 -7.30
CA ARG A 256 11.08 13.76 -6.94
C ARG A 256 9.97 13.77 -5.87
N HIS A 257 9.07 14.75 -5.94
CA HIS A 257 8.04 14.97 -4.94
C HIS A 257 6.63 14.67 -5.47
N LEU A 258 5.87 13.87 -4.73
CA LEU A 258 4.47 13.59 -5.01
C LEU A 258 3.61 13.94 -3.80
N ASP A 259 2.72 14.92 -3.96
CA ASP A 259 1.70 15.25 -2.99
C ASP A 259 0.50 14.31 -3.17
N SER A 260 0.53 13.18 -2.46
CA SER A 260 -0.56 12.20 -2.48
C SER A 260 -1.88 12.82 -2.04
N SER A 261 -1.87 13.80 -1.12
CA SER A 261 -3.11 14.37 -0.59
C SER A 261 -4.00 14.96 -1.67
N ARG A 262 -3.45 15.44 -2.79
CA ARG A 262 -4.15 16.09 -3.92
C ARG A 262 -4.32 15.21 -5.16
N CYS A 263 -3.75 14.02 -5.20
CA CYS A 263 -3.81 13.19 -6.39
C CYS A 263 -5.26 12.77 -6.68
N VAL A 264 -5.75 13.08 -7.87
CA VAL A 264 -7.12 12.73 -8.31
C VAL A 264 -7.19 11.42 -9.10
N TYR A 265 -6.11 10.64 -9.16
CA TYR A 265 -6.09 9.34 -9.86
C TYR A 265 -6.45 9.38 -11.36
N CYS A 266 -6.01 10.43 -12.07
CA CYS A 266 -6.11 10.46 -13.54
C CYS A 266 -5.14 9.49 -14.26
N LEU A 267 -4.11 8.99 -13.55
CA LEU A 267 -3.12 7.98 -13.98
C LEU A 267 -2.28 8.31 -15.22
N GLU A 268 -2.39 9.52 -15.79
CA GLU A 268 -1.63 9.93 -16.98
C GLU A 268 -0.10 9.88 -16.75
N CYS A 269 0.33 10.20 -15.54
CA CYS A 269 1.74 10.17 -15.13
C CYS A 269 2.40 8.78 -15.27
N ILE A 270 1.64 7.69 -15.12
CA ILE A 270 2.15 6.31 -15.29
C ILE A 270 2.48 6.04 -16.76
N ASN A 271 1.67 6.58 -17.68
CA ASN A 271 1.80 6.34 -19.11
C ASN A 271 3.02 7.01 -19.72
N VAL A 272 3.41 8.17 -19.20
CA VAL A 272 4.52 8.98 -19.73
C VAL A 272 5.85 8.75 -19.02
N CYS A 273 5.88 8.01 -17.91
CA CYS A 273 7.08 7.83 -17.11
C CYS A 273 8.06 6.85 -17.78
N PRO A 274 9.26 7.30 -18.23
CA PRO A 274 10.22 6.43 -18.90
C PRO A 274 10.86 5.42 -17.95
N SER A 275 11.13 5.82 -16.69
CA SER A 275 11.77 4.96 -15.69
C SER A 275 10.79 4.07 -14.92
N LYS A 276 9.48 4.13 -15.22
CA LYS A 276 8.42 3.39 -14.50
C LYS A 276 8.47 3.57 -12.96
N ALA A 277 8.97 4.73 -12.51
CA ALA A 277 9.05 5.10 -11.10
C ALA A 277 7.70 5.51 -10.50
N VAL A 278 6.76 5.95 -11.34
CA VAL A 278 5.39 6.29 -10.90
C VAL A 278 4.52 5.03 -10.97
N ARG A 279 3.96 4.62 -9.82
CA ARG A 279 3.18 3.38 -9.70
C ARG A 279 1.93 3.58 -8.85
N TYR A 280 0.85 2.89 -9.17
CA TYR A 280 -0.35 2.80 -8.32
C TYR A 280 -0.37 1.43 -7.62
N GLY A 281 -0.51 1.40 -6.30
CA GLY A 281 -0.46 0.15 -5.51
C GLY A 281 -0.50 0.34 -3.98
N ARG A 282 -0.39 -0.77 -3.21
CA ARG A 282 -0.62 -0.88 -1.74
C ARG A 282 0.48 -0.33 -0.84
N LEU A 283 0.16 0.46 0.22
CA LEU A 283 1.11 1.16 1.10
C LEU A 283 1.84 0.24 2.03
N ILE A 284 3.14 0.45 2.12
CA ILE A 284 3.95 -0.15 3.16
C ILE A 284 4.67 1.02 3.79
N HIS A 285 4.28 1.31 5.03
CA HIS A 285 4.94 2.28 5.88
C HIS A 285 6.38 1.77 6.08
N ARG A 286 7.35 2.42 5.43
CA ARG A 286 8.75 2.23 5.76
C ARG A 286 8.90 2.86 7.15
N LYS A 287 8.80 2.06 8.21
CA LYS A 287 9.42 2.43 9.49
C LYS A 287 10.88 2.72 9.10
N GLU A 288 11.35 3.95 9.30
CA GLU A 288 12.77 4.23 9.20
C GLU A 288 13.46 3.26 10.16
N ILE A 289 14.01 2.19 9.59
CA ILE A 289 14.99 1.38 10.26
C ILE A 289 16.11 2.37 10.46
N GLY A 290 16.29 2.81 11.72
CA GLY A 290 17.44 3.60 12.11
C GLY A 290 18.65 2.93 11.49
N GLN A 291 19.34 3.66 10.62
CA GLN A 291 20.62 3.21 10.08
C GLN A 291 21.47 2.81 11.28
N ASP A 292 21.74 1.51 11.41
CA ASP A 292 22.67 1.02 12.42
C ASP A 292 24.01 1.72 12.15
N ASN A 293 24.42 2.56 13.08
CA ASN A 293 25.67 3.31 13.07
C ASN A 293 26.92 2.38 13.04
N ARG A 294 26.74 1.06 12.97
CA ARG A 294 27.78 0.08 12.66
C ARG A 294 28.18 0.05 11.18
N ILE A 295 27.26 0.18 10.23
CA ILE A 295 27.61 0.15 8.80
C ILE A 295 28.44 1.39 8.45
N THR A 296 28.09 2.56 8.99
CA THR A 296 28.87 3.80 8.83
C THR A 296 30.26 3.75 9.48
N ARG A 297 30.51 2.81 10.43
CA ARG A 297 31.84 2.57 11.01
C ARG A 297 32.70 1.62 10.15
N ILE A 298 32.09 0.65 9.47
CA ILE A 298 32.79 -0.25 8.55
C ILE A 298 33.12 0.49 7.25
N ASP A 299 32.17 1.26 6.70
CA ASP A 299 32.40 2.15 5.55
C ASP A 299 33.47 3.21 5.85
N ARG A 300 33.56 3.69 7.11
CA ARG A 300 34.65 4.60 7.54
C ARG A 300 36.00 3.89 7.74
N LYS A 301 36.02 2.59 8.01
CA LYS A 301 37.26 1.81 8.11
C LYS A 301 37.80 1.45 6.73
N GLU A 302 36.94 1.04 5.79
CA GLU A 302 37.33 0.82 4.39
C GLU A 302 37.78 2.12 3.71
N LYS A 303 37.05 3.25 3.87
CA LYS A 303 37.54 4.56 3.39
C LYS A 303 38.84 5.03 4.03
N ARG A 304 39.18 4.58 5.24
CA ARG A 304 40.47 4.89 5.89
C ARG A 304 41.61 4.02 5.35
N GLN A 305 41.31 2.85 4.81
CA GLN A 305 42.27 1.93 4.23
C GLN A 305 42.55 2.27 2.75
N ASP A 306 41.51 2.64 1.98
CA ASP A 306 41.66 3.15 0.61
C ASP A 306 42.33 4.54 0.55
N ASN A 307 42.07 5.40 1.53
CA ASN A 307 42.79 6.67 1.67
C ASN A 307 44.24 6.51 2.17
N ARG A 308 44.65 5.30 2.56
CA ARG A 308 46.06 4.97 2.90
C ARG A 308 46.83 4.53 1.65
N ILE A 309 46.17 3.86 0.72
CA ILE A 309 46.75 3.45 -0.58
C ILE A 309 46.90 4.67 -1.51
N THR A 310 45.89 5.54 -1.57
CA THR A 310 45.94 6.80 -2.36
C THR A 310 46.81 7.91 -1.75
N ARG A 311 47.47 7.65 -0.60
CA ARG A 311 48.45 8.55 0.05
C ARG A 311 49.91 8.22 -0.28
N ILE A 312 50.18 7.11 -0.97
CA ILE A 312 51.53 6.78 -1.45
C ILE A 312 51.79 7.44 -2.83
N ASP A 313 50.74 7.67 -3.63
CA ASP A 313 50.86 8.22 -5.00
C ASP A 313 50.60 9.74 -5.12
N ARG A 314 50.58 10.48 -4.00
CA ARG A 314 50.40 11.94 -4.03
C ARG A 314 51.44 12.66 -3.17
N LYS A 315 52.68 12.20 -3.30
CA LYS A 315 53.89 12.81 -2.71
C LYS A 315 54.54 13.81 -3.66
N GLU A 316 53.75 14.58 -4.42
CA GLU A 316 54.28 15.68 -5.23
C GLU A 316 53.21 16.75 -5.50
N LYS A 317 53.51 17.99 -5.11
CA LYS A 317 52.73 19.26 -5.24
C LYS A 317 51.47 19.31 -4.35
N GLY A 318 51.31 20.20 -3.38
CA GLY A 318 51.96 21.46 -3.04
C GLY A 318 50.88 22.30 -2.34
N GLN A 319 51.16 22.74 -1.12
CA GLN A 319 50.65 23.91 -0.35
C GLN A 319 49.51 24.74 -0.99
N ASP A 320 48.47 25.25 -0.32
CA ASP A 320 48.32 25.66 1.09
C ASP A 320 46.85 26.07 1.36
N ASN A 321 46.43 26.01 2.63
CA ASN A 321 45.40 26.87 3.29
C ASN A 321 43.90 26.80 2.86
N ARG A 322 42.88 26.91 3.74
CA ARG A 322 42.80 27.18 5.19
C ARG A 322 41.43 26.69 5.72
N ILE A 323 41.41 26.37 7.00
CA ILE A 323 40.31 25.78 7.79
C ILE A 323 39.41 26.86 8.42
N SER A 324 38.08 26.65 8.43
CA SER A 324 37.15 26.95 9.54
C SER A 324 35.78 26.28 9.29
N ARG A 325 35.43 25.15 9.93
CA ARG A 325 34.71 24.96 11.22
C ARG A 325 33.31 25.61 11.29
N ILE A 326 32.21 24.82 11.34
CA ILE A 326 31.38 24.42 12.52
C ILE A 326 30.27 25.47 12.81
N ASP A 327 28.99 25.20 13.14
CA ASP A 327 28.14 24.01 13.36
C ASP A 327 26.64 24.34 13.16
N LYS A 328 25.84 23.26 13.14
CA LYS A 328 24.40 23.00 13.46
C LYS A 328 23.49 24.12 14.02
N THR A 329 22.23 24.03 13.58
CA THR A 329 20.96 24.00 14.37
C THR A 329 19.81 23.68 13.38
N VAL A 330 18.71 22.97 13.63
CA VAL A 330 18.02 22.42 14.80
C VAL A 330 17.04 21.33 14.29
N THR A 331 16.84 20.30 15.10
CA THR A 331 15.94 19.15 14.91
C THR A 331 14.46 19.56 14.95
N ARG A 332 13.63 18.94 14.10
CA ARG A 332 12.17 19.20 14.03
C ARG A 332 11.40 18.13 14.81
N SER A 333 11.56 18.12 16.13
CA SER A 333 10.74 17.34 17.09
C SER A 333 9.50 18.09 17.60
N ASP A 334 9.29 19.35 17.24
CA ASP A 334 8.30 20.19 17.96
C ASP A 334 6.97 20.38 17.23
N PHE A 335 6.72 19.68 16.12
CA PHE A 335 5.49 19.88 15.33
C PHE A 335 4.33 18.95 15.73
N LEU A 336 4.61 17.80 16.36
CA LEU A 336 3.57 16.84 16.77
C LEU A 336 3.03 17.11 18.18
N GLY A 337 3.81 17.76 19.06
CA GLY A 337 3.35 18.17 20.39
C GLY A 337 2.38 19.37 20.36
N ALA A 338 2.63 20.35 19.48
CA ALA A 338 1.79 21.54 19.35
C ALA A 338 0.41 21.23 18.73
N MET A 339 0.32 20.22 17.86
CA MET A 339 -0.94 19.78 17.25
C MET A 339 -1.83 19.02 18.24
N TRP A 340 -1.24 18.23 19.16
CA TRP A 340 -2.00 17.51 20.18
C TRP A 340 -2.54 18.44 21.28
N ASN A 341 -1.77 19.46 21.70
CA ASN A 341 -2.24 20.44 22.68
C ASN A 341 -3.35 21.36 22.13
N SER A 342 -3.34 21.68 20.83
CA SER A 342 -4.39 22.48 20.20
C SER A 342 -5.73 21.72 20.06
N LEU A 343 -5.67 20.39 19.88
CA LEU A 343 -6.84 19.51 19.86
C LEU A 343 -7.45 19.29 21.26
N ARG A 344 -6.65 19.43 22.33
CA ARG A 344 -7.10 19.28 23.72
C ARG A 344 -7.86 20.50 24.23
N VAL A 345 -7.52 21.70 23.75
CA VAL A 345 -8.16 22.96 24.17
C VAL A 345 -9.41 23.27 23.32
N GLY A 346 -9.47 22.83 22.06
CA GLY A 346 -10.61 23.07 21.16
C GLY A 346 -11.82 22.14 21.37
N CYS A 347 -11.64 20.91 21.86
CA CYS A 347 -12.75 19.98 22.10
C CYS A 347 -13.49 20.22 23.42
N GLY A 348 -12.87 20.88 24.41
CA GLY A 348 -13.51 21.19 25.70
C GLY A 348 -14.58 22.27 25.61
N ALA A 349 -14.44 23.23 24.69
CA ALA A 349 -15.40 24.32 24.53
C ALA A 349 -16.66 23.92 23.74
N ILE A 350 -16.58 22.86 22.91
CA ILE A 350 -17.69 22.42 22.04
C ILE A 350 -18.58 21.39 22.75
N LEU A 351 -18.06 20.61 23.70
CA LEU A 351 -18.89 19.74 24.55
C LEU A 351 -19.56 20.48 25.71
N GLY A 352 -19.05 21.64 26.13
CA GLY A 352 -19.61 22.43 27.24
C GLY A 352 -20.85 23.27 26.85
N ALA A 353 -21.13 23.45 25.55
CA ALA A 353 -22.25 24.24 25.07
C ALA A 353 -23.54 23.43 24.83
N PHE A 354 -23.51 22.09 24.99
CA PHE A 354 -24.66 21.21 24.72
C PHE A 354 -25.29 20.58 25.97
N LEU A 355 -24.74 20.78 27.17
CA LEU A 355 -25.29 20.22 28.40
C LEU A 355 -25.27 21.27 29.52
N GLY A 356 -26.37 22.02 29.64
CA GLY A 356 -26.61 22.91 30.76
C GLY A 356 -26.94 22.14 32.05
N ALA A 357 -26.40 22.64 33.17
CA ALA A 357 -26.69 22.36 34.58
C ALA A 357 -26.30 20.99 35.17
N GLY A 358 -25.32 21.00 36.09
CA GLY A 358 -24.77 19.86 36.85
C GLY A 358 -25.55 19.53 38.16
N PRO A 359 -24.91 19.09 39.28
CA PRO A 359 -23.51 18.73 39.49
C PRO A 359 -23.29 17.34 40.14
N ALA A 360 -22.03 16.89 40.14
CA ALA A 360 -21.38 16.09 41.18
C ALA A 360 -22.25 15.15 42.05
N THR A 361 -22.43 13.90 41.64
CA THR A 361 -22.47 12.72 42.52
C THR A 361 -22.33 11.48 41.64
N LEU A 362 -21.78 10.38 42.18
CA LEU A 362 -21.50 9.10 41.49
C LEU A 362 -20.24 9.02 40.62
N ALA A 363 -19.12 9.56 41.14
CA ALA A 363 -17.80 8.96 40.92
C ALA A 363 -17.38 8.21 42.19
N ARG A 364 -18.02 7.07 42.45
CA ARG A 364 -17.64 5.99 43.36
C ARG A 364 -18.65 4.87 43.14
N ASN A 365 -18.17 3.67 42.83
CA ASN A 365 -18.92 2.43 42.54
C ASN A 365 -19.24 2.15 41.07
N ALA A 366 -18.19 1.83 40.30
CA ALA A 366 -18.24 0.83 39.22
C ALA A 366 -16.80 0.42 38.86
N MET A 367 -15.99 0.11 39.88
CA MET A 367 -14.94 -0.89 39.76
C MET A 367 -15.60 -2.16 40.28
N ASP A 368 -15.88 -3.10 39.37
CA ASP A 368 -16.23 -4.52 39.56
C ASP A 368 -17.30 -4.94 38.53
N ALA A 369 -16.84 -5.49 37.40
CA ALA A 369 -17.41 -6.64 36.69
C ALA A 369 -16.96 -6.67 35.21
N GLY A 370 -16.11 -7.65 34.89
CA GLY A 370 -15.95 -8.30 33.56
C GLY A 370 -15.39 -7.43 32.43
N GLY A 371 -14.16 -7.59 31.92
CA GLY A 371 -13.39 -8.82 31.75
C GLY A 371 -13.32 -9.16 30.26
N PHE A 372 -12.19 -8.85 29.61
CA PHE A 372 -11.51 -9.60 28.53
C PHE A 372 -10.22 -8.86 28.16
N GLY A 373 -9.28 -8.85 29.12
CA GLY A 373 -7.87 -8.56 28.86
C GLY A 373 -7.11 -9.85 28.54
N PRO A 374 -6.01 -9.80 27.77
CA PRO A 374 -5.24 -10.97 27.42
C PRO A 374 -4.27 -11.31 28.56
N ALA A 375 -4.39 -12.50 29.14
CA ALA A 375 -3.34 -13.06 30.00
C ALA A 375 -3.39 -14.59 29.98
N ALA A 376 -2.39 -15.19 29.36
CA ALA A 376 -1.93 -16.53 29.73
C ALA A 376 -0.41 -16.52 29.54
N ALA A 377 0.30 -16.17 30.61
CA ALA A 377 1.69 -16.51 30.81
C ALA A 377 1.70 -17.83 31.57
N GLU A 378 2.12 -18.93 30.92
CA GLU A 378 2.48 -20.16 31.62
C GLU A 378 3.74 -20.78 30.99
N ARG A 379 4.71 -21.03 31.88
CA ARG A 379 5.76 -22.05 31.85
C ARG A 379 6.63 -22.17 30.60
N GLY A 380 7.87 -21.70 30.74
CA GLY A 380 8.96 -21.86 29.79
C GLY A 380 9.22 -23.33 29.44
N ASN A 381 8.72 -23.72 28.28
CA ASN A 381 9.10 -24.94 27.60
C ASN A 381 10.21 -24.59 26.61
N ALA A 382 11.36 -25.25 26.66
CA ALA A 382 12.42 -25.12 25.66
C ALA A 382 11.90 -25.32 24.22
N ASN A 383 10.78 -26.05 24.08
CA ASN A 383 10.08 -26.25 22.81
C ASN A 383 9.35 -24.98 22.27
N ALA A 384 8.98 -24.02 23.12
CA ALA A 384 8.40 -22.75 22.68
C ALA A 384 9.46 -21.78 22.11
N ALA A 385 10.72 -21.93 22.54
CA ALA A 385 11.84 -21.18 21.97
C ALA A 385 12.21 -21.69 20.56
N ILE A 386 12.03 -23.00 20.30
CA ILE A 386 12.25 -23.62 18.98
C ILE A 386 11.18 -23.18 17.97
N ALA A 387 9.91 -23.08 18.39
CA ALA A 387 8.82 -22.56 17.56
C ALA A 387 8.96 -21.05 17.24
N LYS A 388 9.76 -20.32 18.02
CA LYS A 388 10.01 -18.88 17.86
C LYS A 388 11.16 -18.56 16.87
N ALA A 389 11.91 -19.56 16.41
CA ALA A 389 13.13 -19.38 15.62
C ALA A 389 12.95 -19.49 14.09
N SER A 390 11.83 -20.03 13.59
CA SER A 390 11.60 -20.20 12.15
C SER A 390 10.87 -19.00 11.54
N GLY A 391 11.62 -17.93 11.26
CA GLY A 391 11.11 -16.84 10.42
C GLY A 391 10.61 -17.38 9.07
N PRO A 392 9.48 -16.88 8.54
CA PRO A 392 8.97 -17.31 7.23
C PRO A 392 10.00 -17.08 6.12
N VAL A 393 10.18 -18.04 5.24
CA VAL A 393 11.15 -17.91 4.15
C VAL A 393 10.51 -17.23 2.96
N SER A 394 11.13 -16.14 2.50
CA SER A 394 10.73 -15.43 1.29
C SER A 394 11.37 -16.08 0.03
N PRO A 395 10.72 -16.02 -1.14
CA PRO A 395 11.21 -16.64 -2.37
C PRO A 395 12.60 -16.12 -2.78
N PRO A 396 13.42 -16.89 -3.52
CA PRO A 396 14.69 -16.39 -4.05
C PRO A 396 14.48 -15.13 -4.90
N GLY A 397 15.51 -14.27 -4.96
CA GLY A 397 15.44 -12.98 -5.65
C GLY A 397 14.70 -11.88 -4.87
N SER A 398 14.23 -12.14 -3.66
CA SER A 398 13.54 -11.14 -2.83
C SER A 398 14.50 -10.13 -2.19
N LEU A 399 15.79 -10.48 -2.10
CA LEU A 399 16.92 -9.77 -1.47
C LEU A 399 16.77 -9.58 0.05
N SER A 400 15.60 -9.19 0.52
CA SER A 400 15.28 -9.16 1.93
C SER A 400 13.78 -9.33 2.12
N THR A 401 13.39 -9.93 3.23
CA THR A 401 11.99 -10.14 3.56
C THR A 401 11.23 -8.81 3.68
N SER A 402 11.89 -7.75 4.14
CA SER A 402 11.32 -6.40 4.23
C SER A 402 11.11 -5.75 2.85
N ARG A 403 12.10 -5.83 1.95
CA ARG A 403 11.98 -5.33 0.57
C ARG A 403 10.90 -6.10 -0.19
N PHE A 404 10.88 -7.41 -0.03
CA PHE A 404 9.96 -8.31 -0.69
C PHE A 404 8.52 -7.96 -0.40
N VAL A 405 8.18 -7.91 0.89
CA VAL A 405 6.87 -7.49 1.36
C VAL A 405 6.57 -6.09 0.85
N GLY A 406 7.54 -5.17 0.92
CA GLY A 406 7.52 -3.80 0.40
C GLY A 406 7.12 -3.63 -1.08
N THR A 407 7.46 -4.61 -1.91
CA THR A 407 7.43 -4.50 -3.39
C THR A 407 6.41 -5.45 -4.01
N CYS A 408 6.05 -6.53 -3.31
CA CYS A 408 5.10 -7.53 -3.80
C CYS A 408 3.70 -6.92 -3.92
N ILE A 409 3.10 -7.06 -5.10
CA ILE A 409 1.71 -6.62 -5.35
C ILE A 409 0.68 -7.75 -5.16
N THR A 410 1.10 -8.86 -4.54
CA THR A 410 0.25 -10.04 -4.25
C THR A 410 -0.58 -10.52 -5.45
N CYS A 411 0.04 -10.57 -6.63
CA CYS A 411 -0.65 -10.96 -7.87
C CYS A 411 -0.89 -12.47 -8.03
N GLY A 412 -0.27 -13.31 -7.19
CA GLY A 412 -0.45 -14.77 -7.23
C GLY A 412 0.23 -15.52 -8.39
N LEU A 413 0.83 -14.84 -9.38
CA LEU A 413 1.40 -15.49 -10.57
C LEU A 413 2.47 -16.54 -10.24
N CYS A 414 3.39 -16.22 -9.32
CA CYS A 414 4.43 -17.15 -8.91
C CYS A 414 3.89 -18.34 -8.11
N VAL A 415 2.83 -18.16 -7.32
CA VAL A 415 2.14 -19.26 -6.62
C VAL A 415 1.49 -20.20 -7.63
N ALA A 416 0.75 -19.64 -8.58
CA ALA A 416 0.01 -20.40 -9.59
C ALA A 416 0.93 -21.21 -10.53
N ARG A 417 2.13 -20.70 -10.83
CA ARG A 417 3.06 -21.32 -11.79
C ARG A 417 4.25 -22.02 -11.13
N CYS A 418 4.27 -22.17 -9.81
CA CYS A 418 5.34 -22.86 -9.11
C CYS A 418 5.30 -24.37 -9.43
N PRO A 419 6.34 -24.95 -10.07
CA PRO A 419 6.33 -26.37 -10.43
C PRO A 419 6.34 -27.28 -9.21
N SER A 420 7.09 -26.93 -8.16
CA SER A 420 7.11 -27.69 -6.90
C SER A 420 5.96 -27.37 -5.95
N LYS A 421 5.08 -26.41 -6.29
CA LYS A 421 3.94 -25.98 -5.45
C LYS A 421 4.32 -25.58 -4.01
N ILE A 422 5.60 -25.24 -3.77
CA ILE A 422 6.09 -24.79 -2.46
C ILE A 422 5.58 -23.39 -2.09
N LEU A 423 5.33 -22.55 -3.08
CA LEU A 423 4.89 -21.18 -2.84
C LEU A 423 3.44 -21.19 -2.36
N ARG A 424 3.20 -20.70 -1.16
CA ARG A 424 1.87 -20.55 -0.57
C ARG A 424 1.60 -19.09 -0.20
N PRO A 425 0.35 -18.60 -0.31
CA PRO A 425 0.00 -17.28 0.20
C PRO A 425 0.19 -17.23 1.72
N SER A 426 0.88 -16.20 2.21
CA SER A 426 1.05 -15.95 3.64
C SER A 426 -0.28 -15.53 4.27
N THR A 427 -0.65 -16.17 5.36
CA THR A 427 -1.80 -15.87 6.23
C THR A 427 -1.36 -15.12 7.50
N GLY A 428 -0.29 -14.34 7.40
CA GLY A 428 0.25 -13.54 8.50
C GLY A 428 1.66 -13.92 8.93
N GLN A 429 2.25 -14.99 8.36
CA GLN A 429 3.62 -15.39 8.69
C GLN A 429 4.61 -14.27 8.36
N LEU A 430 4.49 -13.65 7.18
CA LEU A 430 5.29 -12.48 6.75
C LEU A 430 4.81 -11.14 7.38
N GLY A 431 4.06 -11.20 8.48
CA GLY A 431 3.39 -10.06 9.11
C GLY A 431 2.17 -9.55 8.34
N LEU A 432 1.45 -8.57 8.92
CA LEU A 432 0.25 -7.95 8.31
C LEU A 432 0.52 -7.34 6.93
N SER A 433 1.72 -6.80 6.73
CA SER A 433 2.15 -6.23 5.45
C SER A 433 2.36 -7.29 4.37
N GLY A 434 2.74 -8.52 4.76
CA GLY A 434 2.96 -9.66 3.88
C GLY A 434 1.76 -10.58 3.72
N LEU A 435 0.54 -10.14 4.08
CA LEU A 435 -0.67 -10.93 3.87
C LEU A 435 -0.89 -11.18 2.38
N PHE A 436 -1.12 -12.45 2.02
CA PHE A 436 -1.18 -12.99 0.65
C PHE A 436 0.12 -12.86 -0.17
N ALA A 437 1.21 -12.34 0.40
CA ALA A 437 2.52 -12.44 -0.23
C ALA A 437 2.97 -13.91 -0.23
N PRO A 438 3.61 -14.40 -1.30
CA PRO A 438 4.02 -15.79 -1.37
C PRO A 438 5.18 -16.04 -0.42
N ARG A 439 5.07 -17.09 0.39
CA ARG A 439 6.12 -17.66 1.24
C ARG A 439 6.47 -19.06 0.75
N LEU A 440 7.65 -19.57 1.10
CA LEU A 440 7.93 -20.99 0.97
C LEU A 440 7.26 -21.77 2.10
N ASP A 441 6.74 -22.96 1.77
CA ASP A 441 6.13 -23.87 2.72
C ASP A 441 6.76 -25.27 2.64
N TYR A 442 7.69 -25.56 3.55
CA TYR A 442 8.51 -26.78 3.49
C TYR A 442 7.78 -28.06 3.90
N ASP A 443 6.62 -27.93 4.56
CA ASP A 443 5.75 -29.06 4.85
C ASP A 443 5.10 -29.61 3.57
N VAL A 444 4.94 -28.76 2.54
CA VAL A 444 4.31 -29.13 1.26
C VAL A 444 5.33 -29.63 0.26
N SER A 445 6.44 -28.94 0.08
CA SER A 445 7.51 -29.31 -0.88
C SER A 445 8.80 -28.53 -0.59
N TYR A 446 9.76 -28.51 -1.51
CA TYR A 446 11.01 -27.74 -1.41
C TYR A 446 11.22 -26.82 -2.63
N CYS A 447 12.17 -25.88 -2.54
CA CYS A 447 12.56 -25.02 -3.65
C CYS A 447 13.53 -25.79 -4.56
N GLN A 448 13.15 -26.06 -5.80
CA GLN A 448 14.02 -26.77 -6.75
C GLN A 448 15.29 -25.97 -7.03
N PHE A 449 16.43 -26.65 -7.08
CA PHE A 449 17.76 -26.02 -7.15
C PHE A 449 17.93 -25.09 -8.36
N SER A 450 17.58 -25.56 -9.57
CA SER A 450 17.80 -24.84 -10.84
C SER A 450 16.60 -24.02 -11.37
N CYS A 451 15.44 -24.02 -10.70
CA CYS A 451 14.22 -23.40 -11.22
C CYS A 451 14.16 -21.86 -11.07
N THR A 452 14.02 -21.08 -12.14
CA THR A 452 13.88 -19.59 -12.08
C THR A 452 12.46 -19.07 -12.33
N THR A 453 11.46 -19.94 -12.51
CA THR A 453 10.11 -19.58 -13.01
C THR A 453 9.46 -18.40 -12.28
N CYS A 454 9.54 -18.34 -10.95
CA CYS A 454 8.92 -17.25 -10.19
C CYS A 454 9.61 -15.89 -10.41
N LEU A 455 10.91 -15.89 -10.71
CA LEU A 455 11.72 -14.70 -10.97
C LEU A 455 11.34 -14.08 -12.31
N ASP A 456 11.05 -14.92 -13.30
CA ASP A 456 10.68 -14.49 -14.66
C ASP A 456 9.27 -13.90 -14.73
N LEU A 457 8.37 -14.35 -13.87
CA LEU A 457 6.96 -13.95 -13.88
C LEU A 457 6.69 -12.66 -13.10
N CYS A 458 7.60 -12.21 -12.24
CA CYS A 458 7.31 -11.14 -11.28
C CYS A 458 7.08 -9.78 -11.97
N PRO A 459 5.85 -9.24 -12.00
CA PRO A 459 5.57 -8.00 -12.72
C PRO A 459 5.94 -6.75 -11.91
N SER A 460 6.04 -6.86 -10.59
CA SER A 460 6.36 -5.72 -9.71
C SER A 460 7.85 -5.52 -9.50
N GLY A 461 8.68 -6.50 -9.88
CA GLY A 461 10.11 -6.53 -9.54
C GLY A 461 10.38 -6.81 -8.06
N ALA A 462 9.42 -7.42 -7.35
CA ALA A 462 9.61 -7.89 -5.98
C ALA A 462 10.56 -9.08 -5.89
N LEU A 463 10.61 -9.89 -6.94
CA LEU A 463 11.63 -10.90 -7.17
C LEU A 463 12.52 -10.39 -8.31
N VAL A 464 13.79 -10.18 -8.01
CA VAL A 464 14.80 -9.81 -9.00
C VAL A 464 15.06 -11.03 -9.87
N LYS A 465 15.30 -10.79 -11.16
CA LYS A 465 15.73 -11.85 -12.08
C LYS A 465 17.12 -12.31 -11.70
N LEU A 466 17.26 -13.60 -11.41
CA LEU A 466 18.53 -14.27 -11.18
C LEU A 466 18.66 -15.34 -12.25
N SER A 467 19.87 -15.48 -12.79
CA SER A 467 20.26 -16.67 -13.54
C SER A 467 20.19 -17.92 -12.66
N PRO A 468 20.14 -19.13 -13.26
CA PRO A 468 20.19 -20.37 -12.50
C PRO A 468 21.40 -20.44 -11.55
N GLU A 469 22.58 -20.01 -12.00
CA GLU A 469 23.82 -20.01 -11.21
C GLU A 469 23.76 -19.05 -10.01
N GLU A 470 23.28 -17.82 -10.22
CA GLU A 470 23.09 -16.85 -9.14
C GLU A 470 22.07 -17.35 -8.11
N LYS A 471 21.00 -17.98 -8.59
CA LYS A 471 19.98 -18.57 -7.73
C LYS A 471 20.54 -19.71 -6.88
N GLN A 472 21.37 -20.58 -7.47
CA GLN A 472 22.03 -21.69 -6.77
C GLN A 472 22.97 -21.23 -5.66
N ARG A 473 23.40 -19.96 -5.69
CA ARG A 473 24.21 -19.35 -4.64
C ARG A 473 23.42 -18.43 -3.70
N THR A 474 22.15 -18.17 -3.98
CA THR A 474 21.34 -17.27 -3.16
C THR A 474 20.86 -17.98 -1.89
N LYS A 475 21.39 -17.57 -0.74
CA LYS A 475 20.98 -18.08 0.57
C LYS A 475 19.74 -17.36 1.07
N ILE A 476 18.60 -18.04 0.99
CA ILE A 476 17.28 -17.50 1.41
C ILE A 476 16.92 -17.86 2.86
N GLY A 477 17.57 -18.89 3.40
CA GLY A 477 17.32 -19.44 4.72
C GLY A 477 18.49 -20.29 5.20
N ASP A 478 18.44 -20.73 6.44
CA ASP A 478 19.44 -21.62 7.03
C ASP A 478 18.76 -22.85 7.66
N ALA A 479 19.39 -24.02 7.50
CA ALA A 479 18.87 -25.26 8.07
C ALA A 479 19.41 -25.47 9.48
N THR A 480 18.58 -25.98 10.38
CA THR A 480 18.96 -26.27 11.76
C THR A 480 18.55 -27.70 12.11
N LEU A 481 19.52 -28.51 12.55
CA LEU A 481 19.30 -29.85 13.04
C LEU A 481 19.10 -29.84 14.56
N VAL A 482 17.96 -30.35 15.02
CA VAL A 482 17.67 -30.62 16.43
C VAL A 482 18.07 -32.08 16.71
N ARG A 483 19.21 -32.26 17.37
CA ARG A 483 19.81 -33.58 17.59
C ARG A 483 18.87 -34.54 18.33
N ASP A 484 18.15 -34.05 19.33
CA ASP A 484 17.25 -34.85 20.17
C ASP A 484 16.00 -35.36 19.44
N LEU A 485 15.71 -34.84 18.25
CA LEU A 485 14.61 -35.29 17.39
C LEU A 485 15.10 -36.23 16.27
N CYS A 486 16.40 -36.29 16.00
CA CYS A 486 16.95 -37.08 14.92
C CYS A 486 16.91 -38.59 15.27
N ILE A 487 16.28 -39.41 14.44
CA ILE A 487 16.17 -40.87 14.67
C ILE A 487 17.51 -41.61 14.60
N VAL A 488 18.48 -41.05 13.87
CA VAL A 488 19.85 -41.60 13.82
C VAL A 488 20.53 -41.41 15.18
N ILE A 489 20.46 -40.20 15.72
CA ILE A 489 21.14 -39.82 16.96
C ILE A 489 20.39 -40.38 18.18
N LYS A 490 19.06 -40.28 18.20
CA LYS A 490 18.22 -40.66 19.33
C LYS A 490 17.98 -42.17 19.43
N ASN A 491 17.66 -42.80 18.31
CA ASN A 491 17.18 -44.20 18.27
C ASN A 491 18.17 -45.16 17.60
N GLY A 492 19.32 -44.67 17.12
CA GLY A 492 20.28 -45.52 16.40
C GLY A 492 19.71 -46.14 15.12
N THR A 493 18.76 -45.47 14.46
CA THR A 493 18.12 -45.96 13.23
C THR A 493 18.90 -45.49 12.00
N LYS A 494 19.17 -46.38 11.02
CA LYS A 494 19.82 -46.02 9.76
C LYS A 494 18.92 -45.07 8.94
N CYS A 495 19.34 -43.81 8.75
CA CYS A 495 18.63 -42.82 7.94
C CYS A 495 19.60 -41.79 7.35
N GLY A 496 19.54 -41.58 6.02
CA GLY A 496 20.37 -40.60 5.29
C GLY A 496 19.56 -39.54 4.52
N ALA A 497 18.23 -39.53 4.65
CA ALA A 497 17.33 -38.81 3.74
C ALA A 497 17.66 -37.31 3.58
N CYS A 498 18.05 -36.64 4.66
CA CYS A 498 18.39 -35.21 4.62
C CYS A 498 19.68 -34.90 3.86
N ALA A 499 20.66 -35.82 3.87
CA ALA A 499 21.92 -35.67 3.15
C ALA A 499 21.75 -36.01 1.67
N GLU A 500 21.04 -37.10 1.35
CA GLU A 500 20.78 -37.55 -0.03
C GLU A 500 19.97 -36.52 -0.84
N HIS A 501 19.03 -35.82 -0.19
CA HIS A 501 18.22 -34.80 -0.85
C HIS A 501 18.89 -33.42 -0.88
N CYS A 502 20.08 -33.25 -0.30
CA CYS A 502 20.74 -31.95 -0.22
C CYS A 502 21.53 -31.65 -1.52
N PRO A 503 21.06 -30.72 -2.38
CA PRO A 503 21.73 -30.47 -3.65
C PRO A 503 23.07 -29.74 -3.51
N THR A 504 23.31 -29.07 -2.38
CA THR A 504 24.56 -28.33 -2.14
C THR A 504 25.58 -29.12 -1.31
N GLY A 505 25.22 -30.30 -0.81
CA GLY A 505 26.05 -31.04 0.16
C GLY A 505 26.15 -30.38 1.54
N ALA A 506 25.32 -29.38 1.84
CA ALA A 506 25.28 -28.71 3.15
C ALA A 506 24.96 -29.66 4.32
N VAL A 507 24.25 -30.75 4.05
CA VAL A 507 24.02 -31.83 5.00
C VAL A 507 24.77 -33.06 4.50
N ARG A 508 25.64 -33.62 5.35
CA ARG A 508 26.45 -34.80 5.03
C ARG A 508 26.43 -35.80 6.16
N MET A 509 26.60 -37.07 5.84
CA MET A 509 26.76 -38.13 6.83
C MET A 509 28.25 -38.28 7.14
N VAL A 510 28.65 -38.07 8.39
CA VAL A 510 30.03 -38.29 8.83
C VAL A 510 30.06 -39.37 9.92
N PRO A 511 31.17 -40.09 10.10
CA PRO A 511 31.32 -41.02 11.21
C PRO A 511 31.05 -40.32 12.55
N GLY A 512 29.99 -40.74 13.24
CA GLY A 512 29.54 -40.15 14.50
C GLY A 512 30.16 -40.80 15.73
N LYS A 513 29.68 -40.42 16.92
CA LYS A 513 29.99 -41.14 18.18
C LYS A 513 29.14 -42.40 18.32
N SER A 514 27.96 -42.42 17.71
CA SER A 514 27.15 -43.63 17.56
C SER A 514 27.79 -44.62 16.57
N ARG A 515 27.39 -45.90 16.60
CA ARG A 515 27.83 -46.91 15.62
C ARG A 515 27.36 -46.64 14.17
N LEU A 516 26.69 -45.52 13.91
CA LEU A 516 26.15 -45.14 12.61
C LEU A 516 26.68 -43.75 12.19
N PRO A 517 26.77 -43.47 10.88
CA PRO A 517 27.07 -42.13 10.40
C PRO A 517 25.99 -41.14 10.88
N GLU A 518 26.41 -39.97 11.38
CA GLU A 518 25.53 -38.92 11.87
C GLU A 518 25.49 -37.73 10.91
N PRO A 519 24.34 -37.04 10.76
CA PRO A 519 24.24 -35.87 9.89
C PRO A 519 24.97 -34.66 10.49
N VAL A 520 25.90 -34.09 9.72
CA VAL A 520 26.58 -32.83 10.00
C VAL A 520 26.17 -31.76 9.00
N PHE A 521 25.86 -30.58 9.54
CA PHE A 521 25.38 -29.43 8.78
C PHE A 521 26.45 -28.35 8.65
N THR A 522 26.63 -27.83 7.44
CA THR A 522 27.54 -26.74 7.11
C THR A 522 26.75 -25.54 6.61
N SER A 523 26.65 -24.49 7.42
CA SER A 523 25.82 -23.30 7.12
C SER A 523 26.36 -22.49 5.92
N SER A 524 27.67 -22.41 5.71
CA SER A 524 28.25 -21.54 4.68
C SER A 524 27.87 -21.92 3.24
N ILE A 525 27.61 -23.20 2.99
CA ILE A 525 27.18 -23.75 1.69
C ILE A 525 25.66 -24.03 1.65
N CYS A 526 24.93 -23.75 2.72
CA CYS A 526 23.48 -23.91 2.74
C CYS A 526 22.80 -22.73 2.05
N ILE A 527 21.83 -23.03 1.17
CA ILE A 527 21.03 -22.01 0.49
C ILE A 527 19.61 -21.86 1.05
N GLY A 528 19.19 -22.73 1.97
CA GLY A 528 17.83 -22.72 2.52
C GLY A 528 16.76 -23.21 1.56
N CYS A 529 17.05 -24.17 0.67
CA CYS A 529 16.07 -24.69 -0.29
C CYS A 529 14.96 -25.54 0.34
N GLY A 530 15.20 -26.11 1.53
CA GLY A 530 14.23 -26.92 2.28
C GLY A 530 14.09 -28.38 1.87
N ALA A 531 14.93 -28.89 0.97
CA ALA A 531 14.87 -30.30 0.56
C ALA A 531 15.09 -31.25 1.75
N CYS A 532 16.04 -30.94 2.62
CA CYS A 532 16.30 -31.71 3.84
C CYS A 532 15.14 -31.67 4.85
N HIS A 533 14.49 -30.51 5.01
CA HIS A 533 13.30 -30.35 5.86
C HIS A 533 12.17 -31.25 5.36
N HIS A 534 11.83 -31.13 4.08
CA HIS A 534 10.74 -31.88 3.47
C HIS A 534 10.96 -33.40 3.55
N ALA A 535 12.19 -33.86 3.28
CA ALA A 535 12.56 -35.28 3.29
C ALA A 535 12.60 -35.91 4.70
N CYS A 536 12.66 -35.11 5.77
CA CYS A 536 12.80 -35.65 7.12
C CYS A 536 11.55 -36.46 7.53
N PRO A 537 11.68 -37.74 7.91
CA PRO A 537 10.53 -38.60 8.22
C PRO A 537 9.92 -38.37 9.61
N VAL A 538 10.64 -37.67 10.49
CA VAL A 538 10.26 -37.50 11.90
C VAL A 538 8.96 -36.68 12.03
N LYS A 539 8.03 -37.18 12.83
CA LYS A 539 6.75 -36.54 13.18
C LYS A 539 6.57 -36.60 14.70
N PRO A 540 5.84 -35.64 15.33
CA PRO A 540 5.14 -34.50 14.73
C PRO A 540 6.04 -33.31 14.38
N GLN A 541 7.22 -33.20 15.01
CA GLN A 541 8.21 -32.16 14.73
C GLN A 541 9.38 -32.74 13.94
N LYS A 542 9.78 -32.06 12.88
CA LYS A 542 10.89 -32.46 12.02
C LYS A 542 12.21 -32.30 12.76
N ALA A 543 13.13 -33.25 12.59
CA ALA A 543 14.45 -33.18 13.20
C ALA A 543 15.35 -32.11 12.56
N ILE A 544 15.14 -31.80 11.28
CA ILE A 544 15.81 -30.72 10.57
C ILE A 544 14.76 -29.76 10.02
N THR A 545 14.94 -28.47 10.32
CA THR A 545 14.03 -27.40 9.89
C THR A 545 14.81 -26.33 9.14
N VAL A 546 14.13 -25.47 8.38
CA VAL A 546 14.76 -24.36 7.67
C VAL A 546 14.09 -23.06 8.08
N SER A 547 14.89 -22.09 8.49
CA SER A 547 14.46 -20.77 8.95
C SER A 547 14.86 -19.70 7.93
N GLY A 548 13.97 -18.75 7.66
CA GLY A 548 14.20 -17.71 6.65
C GLY A 548 15.15 -16.64 7.15
N LEU A 549 16.06 -16.18 6.28
CA LEU A 549 16.91 -15.04 6.60
C LEU A 549 16.15 -13.71 6.39
N PRO A 550 16.36 -12.71 7.25
CA PRO A 550 15.77 -11.39 7.07
C PRO A 550 16.33 -10.68 5.82
N ILE A 551 17.60 -10.92 5.51
CA ILE A 551 18.33 -10.44 4.33
C ILE A 551 18.95 -11.67 3.66
N HIS A 552 18.79 -11.80 2.35
CA HIS A 552 19.39 -12.89 1.58
C HIS A 552 20.88 -12.67 1.43
N GLU A 553 21.63 -13.74 1.57
CA GLU A 553 23.09 -13.75 1.49
C GLU A 553 23.54 -14.58 0.29
N ILE A 554 24.86 -14.65 0.07
CA ILE A 554 25.46 -15.49 -0.97
C ILE A 554 26.18 -16.64 -0.27
N ALA A 555 25.83 -17.87 -0.64
CA ALA A 555 26.49 -19.07 -0.16
C ALA A 555 27.88 -19.25 -0.79
N GLU A 556 28.78 -19.83 -0.01
CA GLU A 556 30.10 -20.25 -0.47
C GLU A 556 29.98 -21.40 -1.47
N ILE A 557 30.96 -21.49 -2.37
CA ILE A 557 31.06 -22.61 -3.30
C ILE A 557 31.60 -23.81 -2.51
N PRO A 558 31.01 -25.01 -2.63
CA PRO A 558 31.57 -26.21 -2.03
C PRO A 558 33.03 -26.40 -2.49
N SER A 559 33.99 -26.51 -1.58
CA SER A 559 35.38 -26.82 -1.95
C SER A 559 35.49 -28.22 -2.52
N ASP A 560 36.33 -28.45 -3.53
CA ASP A 560 36.50 -29.74 -4.23
C ASP A 560 36.71 -30.94 -3.28
N ARG A 561 37.29 -30.72 -2.09
CA ARG A 561 37.50 -31.76 -1.06
C ARG A 561 36.24 -32.20 -0.29
N LEU A 562 35.04 -31.67 -0.61
CA LEU A 562 33.82 -31.99 0.13
C LEU A 562 33.34 -33.43 -0.04
N PHE A 563 33.73 -34.08 -1.14
CA PHE A 563 33.37 -35.47 -1.44
C PHE A 563 34.52 -36.47 -1.21
N ASP A 564 35.72 -35.98 -0.84
CA ASP A 564 36.93 -36.80 -0.65
C ASP A 564 37.04 -37.47 0.74
N LEU A 565 35.92 -37.75 1.41
CA LEU A 565 35.97 -38.50 2.67
C LEU A 565 36.11 -40.01 2.37
N PRO A 566 37.03 -40.72 3.04
CA PRO A 566 37.28 -42.13 2.75
C PRO A 566 36.00 -42.95 2.96
N ALA A 567 35.68 -43.78 1.97
CA ALA A 567 34.61 -44.77 2.07
C ALA A 567 34.76 -45.56 3.38
N LEU A 568 33.65 -45.72 4.11
CA LEU A 568 33.63 -46.55 5.31
C LEU A 568 34.16 -47.95 4.95
N PRO A 569 35.05 -48.54 5.76
CA PRO A 569 35.41 -49.94 5.57
C PRO A 569 34.12 -50.77 5.65
N ALA A 570 33.89 -51.60 4.63
CA ALA A 570 32.74 -52.48 4.55
C ALA A 570 32.61 -53.26 5.87
N SER A 571 31.44 -53.20 6.51
CA SER A 571 31.18 -54.04 7.68
C SER A 571 31.16 -55.50 7.23
N PRO A 572 31.68 -56.47 8.01
CA PRO A 572 31.88 -57.85 7.55
C PRO A 572 30.61 -58.67 7.24
N ASN A 573 29.41 -58.07 7.27
CA ASN A 573 28.13 -58.78 7.24
C ASN A 573 27.12 -58.28 6.19
N ASP A 574 27.54 -57.65 5.09
CA ASP A 574 26.64 -57.44 3.95
C ASP A 574 26.58 -58.68 3.06
N SER A 575 25.88 -59.72 3.54
CA SER A 575 25.26 -60.70 2.64
C SER A 575 24.14 -59.97 1.89
N GLY A 576 24.34 -59.78 0.59
CA GLY A 576 23.50 -58.97 -0.27
C GLY A 576 22.00 -59.27 -0.12
N LEU A 577 21.21 -58.21 -0.02
CA LEU A 577 19.81 -58.21 -0.41
C LEU A 577 19.37 -56.74 -0.60
N PHE A 578 19.36 -56.29 -1.85
CA PHE A 578 18.56 -55.13 -2.25
C PHE A 578 17.60 -55.57 -3.36
N PRO A 579 16.31 -55.63 -3.06
CA PRO A 579 15.31 -55.15 -4.00
C PRO A 579 14.64 -53.89 -3.43
N PHE A 580 14.45 -52.93 -4.36
CA PHE A 580 13.80 -51.62 -4.26
C PHE A 580 14.69 -50.41 -3.95
#